data_AF-A0A0K0FF42-F1
#
_entry.id   AF-A0A0K0FF42-F1
#
_cell.length_a   1.000
_cell.length_b   1.000
_cell.length_c   1.000
_cell.angle_alpha   90.00
_cell.angle_beta   90.00
_cell.angle_gamma   90.00
#
_symmetry.space_group_name_H-M   'P 1'
#
loop_
_entity.id
_entity.type
_entity.pdbx_description
1 polymer ?
#
loop_
_entity_poly.entity_id
_entity_poly.type
_entity_poly.pdbx_seq_one_letter_code
_entity_poly.pdbx_strand_id
1 'polypeptide(L)'
;MNKKISNDYCNRSEQSSLSITTTSYTTTSNTQDVRIIQEKTSISKPTTAIFTLIQFIISTIQLLDITLNLILKIHLFVHYEALISMFALWTLSMVWVIFTLIMFVGIIFNNGIIILSFILFNIFFTLLSFGLFILLIFEKSNIYSIFYVFFIFIVLQLTTNYSWSFFNELCEANII
;
A
#
# COMPACT_ATOMS: atom_id res chain seq x y z
N MET A 1 14.52 2.72 30.06
CA MET A 1 15.47 2.92 28.94
C MET A 1 14.76 2.56 27.64
N ASN A 2 14.03 3.50 27.04
CA ASN A 2 13.44 3.32 25.70
C ASN A 2 14.40 3.95 24.70
N LYS A 3 15.16 3.12 24.00
CA LYS A 3 15.95 3.54 22.85
C LYS A 3 14.94 3.87 21.75
N LYS A 4 14.61 5.15 21.55
CA LYS A 4 13.97 5.64 20.32
C LYS A 4 14.94 5.23 19.21
N ILE A 5 14.57 4.24 18.41
CA ILE A 5 15.29 3.90 17.19
C ILE A 5 15.14 5.13 16.30
N SER A 6 16.20 5.93 16.22
CA SER A 6 16.30 7.03 15.26
C SER A 6 16.18 6.40 13.88
N ASN A 7 15.08 6.72 13.22
CA ASN A 7 14.74 6.30 11.88
C ASN A 7 15.18 7.45 10.94
N ASP A 8 16.44 7.45 10.54
CA ASP A 8 17.07 8.40 9.60
C ASP A 8 16.55 8.28 8.15
N TYR A 9 15.29 7.88 7.96
CA TYR A 9 14.68 7.73 6.62
C TYR A 9 14.05 9.04 6.12
N CYS A 10 13.89 10.03 6.99
CA CYS A 10 13.27 11.32 6.69
C CYS A 10 14.35 12.42 6.56
N ASN A 11 15.42 12.18 5.80
CA ASN A 11 16.42 13.22 5.52
C ASN A 11 15.91 14.15 4.42
N ARG A 12 15.16 15.18 4.81
CA ARG A 12 14.89 16.33 3.96
C ARG A 12 16.19 17.13 3.90
N SER A 13 16.85 17.10 2.75
CA SER A 13 18.05 17.89 2.46
C SER A 13 17.87 19.34 2.93
N GLU A 14 18.55 19.71 4.01
CA GLU A 14 18.85 21.09 4.33
C GLU A 14 19.72 21.66 3.21
N GLN A 15 19.14 22.37 2.25
CA GLN A 15 19.82 23.51 1.59
C GLN A 15 18.91 24.29 0.62
N SER A 16 19.07 25.62 0.70
CA SER A 16 18.43 26.71 -0.03
C SER A 16 17.04 27.10 0.51
N SER A 17 16.81 28.25 1.14
CA SER A 17 17.50 29.54 1.12
C SER A 17 17.27 30.34 2.41
N LEU A 18 18.35 31.01 2.84
CA LEU A 18 18.53 31.86 4.01
C LEU A 18 17.79 33.22 3.91
N SER A 19 17.46 33.80 5.08
CA SER A 19 17.07 35.20 5.40
C SER A 19 15.61 35.59 5.07
N ILE A 20 14.80 36.09 6.03
CA ILE A 20 14.98 37.33 6.82
C ILE A 20 14.34 37.24 8.23
N THR A 21 15.00 37.94 9.14
CA THR A 21 14.92 38.10 10.60
C THR A 21 13.63 38.72 11.20
N THR A 22 13.11 38.06 12.24
CA THR A 22 12.56 38.53 13.54
C THR A 22 11.81 39.87 13.67
N THR A 23 10.54 39.85 14.13
CA THR A 23 10.13 40.39 15.47
C THR A 23 8.66 40.07 15.86
N SER A 24 8.56 39.53 17.08
CA SER A 24 7.43 39.40 18.04
C SER A 24 6.08 40.07 17.74
N TYR A 25 4.96 39.36 17.95
CA TYR A 25 3.83 39.81 18.79
C TYR A 25 2.96 38.62 19.27
N THR A 26 2.57 38.69 20.55
CA THR A 26 1.37 38.12 21.19
C THR A 26 1.19 36.58 21.27
N THR A 27 1.52 36.07 22.47
CA THR A 27 0.93 34.89 23.10
C THR A 27 -0.59 35.00 23.20
N THR A 28 -1.32 34.35 22.28
CA THR A 28 -2.65 33.73 22.48
C THR A 28 -3.11 33.05 21.17
N SER A 29 -2.60 31.85 20.83
CA SER A 29 -3.25 31.00 19.80
C SER A 29 -2.92 29.50 19.83
N ASN A 30 -2.27 28.96 20.87
CA ASN A 30 -1.65 27.62 20.77
C ASN A 30 -2.53 26.41 21.10
N THR A 31 -3.86 26.52 21.17
CA THR A 31 -4.71 25.36 21.50
C THR A 31 -5.65 24.92 20.38
N GLN A 32 -6.04 25.81 19.46
CA GLN A 32 -6.84 25.45 18.29
C GLN A 32 -5.97 24.97 17.12
N ASP A 33 -4.84 25.61 16.86
CA ASP A 33 -3.92 25.19 15.79
C ASP A 33 -3.29 23.82 16.07
N VAL A 34 -2.93 23.54 17.33
CA VAL A 34 -2.48 22.20 17.74
C VAL A 34 -3.58 21.17 17.53
N ARG A 35 -4.85 21.51 17.83
CA ARG A 35 -5.97 20.59 17.66
C ARG A 35 -6.28 20.33 16.18
N ILE A 36 -6.15 21.33 15.31
CA ILE A 36 -6.38 21.21 13.86
C ILE A 36 -5.25 20.40 13.18
N ILE A 37 -4.00 20.58 13.61
CA ILE A 37 -2.87 19.77 13.14
C ILE A 37 -3.02 18.33 13.62
N GLN A 38 -3.43 18.13 14.88
CA GLN A 38 -3.67 16.81 15.48
C GLN A 38 -4.88 16.09 14.86
N GLU A 39 -5.90 16.83 14.41
CA GLU A 39 -7.08 16.32 13.71
C GLU A 39 -6.74 15.87 12.28
N LYS A 40 -5.86 16.58 11.56
CA LYS A 40 -5.36 16.13 10.24
C LYS A 40 -4.57 14.82 10.33
N THR A 41 -3.70 14.67 11.34
CA THR A 41 -2.97 13.41 11.60
C THR A 41 -3.86 12.23 12.02
N SER A 42 -5.14 12.44 12.34
CA SER A 42 -6.00 11.39 12.90
C SER A 42 -6.69 10.51 11.85
N ILE A 43 -6.86 10.98 10.62
CA ILE A 43 -7.69 10.31 9.60
C ILE A 43 -6.87 9.38 8.69
N SER A 44 -5.60 9.70 8.43
CA SER A 44 -4.78 8.93 7.48
C SER A 44 -4.55 7.47 7.92
N LYS A 45 -4.28 7.25 9.20
CA LYS A 45 -4.04 5.92 9.79
C LYS A 45 -5.27 5.02 9.70
N PRO A 46 -6.46 5.41 10.19
CA PRO A 46 -7.65 4.58 10.07
C PRO A 46 -8.07 4.38 8.61
N THR A 47 -7.96 5.40 7.76
CA THR A 47 -8.25 5.25 6.32
C THR A 47 -7.30 4.26 5.65
N THR A 48 -6.00 4.36 5.90
CA THR A 48 -4.99 3.42 5.40
C THR A 48 -5.26 2.00 5.88
N ALA A 49 -5.64 1.83 7.15
CA ALA A 49 -6.01 0.52 7.70
C ALA A 49 -7.24 -0.08 7.01
N ILE A 50 -8.26 0.73 6.72
CA ILE A 50 -9.47 0.29 6.00
C ILE A 50 -9.12 -0.14 4.57
N PHE A 51 -8.34 0.66 3.83
CA PHE A 51 -7.93 0.28 2.48
C PHE A 51 -7.03 -0.95 2.46
N THR A 52 -6.12 -1.08 3.42
CA THR A 52 -5.29 -2.28 3.60
C THR A 52 -6.15 -3.52 3.90
N LEU A 53 -7.23 -3.38 4.69
CA LEU A 53 -8.19 -4.45 4.94
C LEU A 53 -8.97 -4.85 3.70
N ILE A 54 -9.43 -3.87 2.90
CA ILE A 54 -10.09 -4.14 1.62
C ILE A 54 -9.13 -4.89 0.69
N GLN A 55 -7.88 -4.43 0.57
CA GLN A 55 -6.84 -5.10 -0.20
C GLN A 55 -6.55 -6.53 0.30
N PHE A 56 -6.56 -6.75 1.62
CA PHE A 56 -6.39 -8.06 2.22
C PHE A 56 -7.55 -9.02 1.86
N ILE A 57 -8.79 -8.56 1.95
CA ILE A 57 -9.96 -9.36 1.59
C ILE A 57 -9.90 -9.76 0.11
N ILE A 58 -9.61 -8.81 -0.77
CA ILE A 58 -9.54 -9.05 -2.23
C ILE A 58 -8.42 -10.03 -2.57
N SER A 59 -7.22 -9.82 -2.02
CA SER A 59 -6.08 -10.72 -2.26
C SER A 59 -6.34 -12.14 -1.74
N THR A 60 -7.05 -12.28 -0.61
CA THR A 60 -7.45 -13.59 -0.09
C THR A 60 -8.49 -14.28 -0.98
N ILE A 61 -9.50 -13.55 -1.47
CA ILE A 61 -10.50 -14.07 -2.41
C ILE A 61 -9.82 -14.55 -3.69
N GLN A 62 -8.92 -13.73 -4.26
CA GLN A 62 -8.17 -14.08 -5.47
C GLN A 62 -7.31 -15.33 -5.25
N LEU A 63 -6.61 -15.41 -4.12
CA LEU A 63 -5.79 -16.56 -3.78
C LEU A 63 -6.63 -17.84 -3.65
N LEU A 64 -7.82 -17.75 -3.03
CA LEU A 64 -8.72 -18.89 -2.88
C LEU A 64 -9.23 -19.36 -4.25
N ASP A 65 -9.64 -18.45 -5.12
CA ASP A 65 -10.11 -18.77 -6.48
C ASP A 65 -9.02 -19.44 -7.32
N ILE A 66 -7.79 -18.91 -7.30
CA ILE A 66 -6.66 -19.52 -8.00
C ILE A 66 -6.33 -20.90 -7.40
N THR A 67 -6.36 -21.04 -6.06
CA THR A 67 -6.07 -22.32 -5.39
C THR A 67 -7.10 -23.39 -5.79
N LEU A 68 -8.39 -23.05 -5.81
CA LEU A 68 -9.45 -23.95 -6.24
C LEU A 68 -9.26 -24.36 -7.71
N ASN A 69 -8.99 -23.41 -8.59
CA ASN A 69 -8.72 -23.68 -10.01
C ASN A 69 -7.47 -24.55 -10.23
N LEU A 70 -6.42 -24.34 -9.43
CA LEU A 70 -5.18 -25.12 -9.49
C LEU A 70 -5.43 -26.58 -9.09
N ILE A 71 -6.14 -26.81 -7.98
CA ILE A 71 -6.49 -28.16 -7.50
C ILE A 71 -7.32 -28.90 -8.55
N LEU A 72 -8.35 -28.25 -9.10
CA LEU A 72 -9.19 -28.85 -10.15
C LEU A 72 -8.37 -29.23 -11.39
N LYS A 73 -7.46 -28.37 -11.85
CA LYS A 73 -6.65 -28.62 -13.04
C LYS A 73 -5.56 -29.68 -12.83
N ILE A 74 -4.98 -29.78 -11.63
CA ILE A 74 -4.04 -30.86 -11.27
C ILE A 74 -4.75 -32.22 -11.41
N HIS A 75 -6.00 -32.33 -10.96
CA HIS A 75 -6.78 -33.55 -11.09
C HIS A 75 -7.19 -33.89 -12.53
N LEU A 76 -7.30 -32.88 -13.41
CA LEU A 76 -7.77 -33.06 -14.78
C LEU A 76 -6.67 -33.40 -15.81
N PHE A 77 -5.40 -33.53 -15.42
CA PHE A 77 -4.27 -33.85 -16.33
C PHE A 77 -4.18 -32.93 -17.58
N VAL A 78 -4.50 -31.65 -17.43
CA VAL A 78 -4.50 -30.68 -18.54
C VAL A 78 -3.11 -30.04 -18.72
N HIS A 79 -2.77 -29.73 -19.99
CA HIS A 79 -1.55 -29.09 -20.49
C HIS A 79 -0.66 -28.37 -19.45
N TYR A 80 0.59 -28.82 -19.37
CA TYR A 80 1.61 -28.36 -18.41
C TYR A 80 1.84 -26.84 -18.44
N GLU A 81 1.71 -26.20 -19.61
CA GLU A 81 1.87 -24.76 -19.78
C GLU A 81 0.84 -23.95 -18.97
N ALA A 82 -0.42 -24.39 -18.99
CA ALA A 82 -1.49 -23.73 -18.22
C ALA A 82 -1.33 -23.94 -16.71
N LEU A 83 -0.74 -25.08 -16.32
CA LEU A 83 -0.44 -25.40 -14.92
C LEU A 83 0.66 -24.47 -14.38
N ILE A 84 1.74 -24.28 -15.13
CA ILE A 84 2.84 -23.38 -14.75
C ILE A 84 2.33 -21.94 -14.61
N SER A 85 1.53 -21.47 -15.58
CA SER A 85 0.98 -20.10 -15.53
C SER A 85 0.08 -19.88 -14.31
N MET A 86 -0.81 -20.84 -13.99
CA MET A 86 -1.63 -20.74 -12.78
C MET A 86 -0.81 -20.85 -11.49
N PHE A 87 0.25 -21.64 -11.47
CA PHE A 87 1.16 -21.71 -10.32
C PHE A 87 1.96 -20.40 -10.11
N ALA A 88 2.36 -19.75 -11.21
CA ALA A 88 3.00 -18.44 -11.15
C ALA A 88 2.04 -17.37 -10.59
N LEU A 89 0.79 -17.34 -11.07
CA LEU A 89 -0.25 -16.46 -10.53
C LEU A 89 -0.54 -16.75 -9.05
N TRP A 90 -0.59 -18.02 -8.66
CA TRP A 90 -0.77 -18.42 -7.26
C TRP A 90 0.36 -17.90 -6.37
N THR A 91 1.61 -18.08 -6.81
CA THR A 91 2.79 -17.62 -6.07
C THR A 91 2.77 -16.10 -5.92
N LEU A 92 2.43 -15.39 -6.99
CA LEU A 92 2.29 -13.94 -6.99
C LEU A 92 1.18 -13.48 -6.02
N SER A 93 0.02 -14.15 -5.99
CA SER A 93 -1.06 -13.85 -5.05
C SER A 93 -0.65 -14.14 -3.60
N MET A 94 0.10 -15.21 -3.33
CA MET A 94 0.65 -15.49 -2.00
C MET A 94 1.56 -14.37 -1.51
N VAL A 95 2.49 -13.92 -2.36
CA VAL A 95 3.38 -12.79 -2.05
C VAL A 95 2.56 -11.53 -1.75
N TRP A 96 1.52 -11.25 -2.53
CA TRP A 96 0.65 -10.10 -2.30
C TRP A 96 -0.05 -10.13 -0.93
N VAL A 97 -0.57 -11.29 -0.51
CA VAL A 97 -1.18 -11.46 0.81
C VAL A 97 -0.14 -11.22 1.91
N ILE A 98 1.06 -11.78 1.78
CA ILE A 98 2.16 -11.61 2.75
C ILE A 98 2.52 -10.13 2.93
N PHE A 99 2.70 -9.38 1.83
CA PHE A 99 3.00 -7.95 1.90
C PHE A 99 1.87 -7.14 2.53
N THR A 100 0.62 -7.53 2.29
CA THR A 100 -0.54 -6.88 2.92
C THR A 100 -0.59 -7.15 4.44
N LEU A 101 -0.21 -8.35 4.88
CA LEU A 101 -0.05 -8.64 6.32
C LEU A 101 1.11 -7.85 6.95
N ILE A 102 2.23 -7.74 6.25
CA ILE A 102 3.37 -6.91 6.66
C ILE A 102 2.96 -5.45 6.82
N MET A 103 2.06 -4.93 5.97
CA MET A 103 1.54 -3.57 6.12
C MET A 103 0.76 -3.38 7.43
N PHE A 104 -0.05 -4.34 7.86
CA PHE A 104 -0.72 -4.26 9.17
C PHE A 104 0.29 -4.15 10.32
N VAL A 105 1.39 -4.90 10.26
CA VAL A 105 2.49 -4.79 11.22
C VAL A 105 3.08 -3.37 11.19
N GLY A 106 3.31 -2.82 9.99
CA GLY A 106 3.76 -1.44 9.80
C GLY A 106 2.84 -0.39 10.43
N ILE A 107 1.52 -0.54 10.25
CA ILE A 107 0.49 0.35 10.83
C ILE A 107 0.43 0.24 12.36
N ILE A 108 0.51 -0.96 12.91
CA ILE A 108 0.44 -1.20 14.37
C ILE A 108 1.66 -0.59 15.06
N PHE A 109 2.86 -0.86 14.55
CA PHE A 109 4.12 -0.40 15.15
C PHE A 109 4.56 1.00 14.67
N ASN A 110 3.78 1.67 13.81
CA ASN A 110 4.15 2.94 13.17
C ASN A 110 5.56 2.91 12.55
N ASN A 111 5.92 1.79 11.89
CA ASN A 111 7.26 1.60 11.34
C ASN A 111 7.30 2.04 9.86
N GLY A 112 7.90 3.22 9.61
CA GLY A 112 8.02 3.81 8.28
C GLY A 112 8.73 2.93 7.25
N ILE A 113 9.74 2.15 7.64
CA ILE A 113 10.49 1.27 6.71
C ILE A 113 9.56 0.20 6.13
N ILE A 114 8.74 -0.40 6.99
CA ILE A 114 7.81 -1.46 6.63
C ILE A 114 6.74 -0.91 5.69
N ILE A 115 6.21 0.27 6.01
CA ILE A 115 5.22 0.98 5.19
C ILE A 115 5.81 1.35 3.82
N LEU A 116 7.03 1.89 3.78
CA LEU A 116 7.71 2.23 2.54
C LEU A 116 7.97 1.00 1.66
N SER A 117 8.40 -0.11 2.26
CA SER A 117 8.58 -1.39 1.55
C SER A 117 7.27 -1.89 0.95
N PHE A 118 6.15 -1.77 1.68
CA PHE A 118 4.83 -2.09 1.16
C PHE A 118 4.41 -1.19 0.00
N ILE A 119 4.65 0.12 0.09
CA ILE A 119 4.32 1.07 -0.99
C ILE A 119 5.12 0.73 -2.26
N LEU A 120 6.43 0.47 -2.14
CA LEU A 120 7.27 0.06 -3.26
C LEU A 120 6.76 -1.23 -3.90
N PHE A 121 6.40 -2.22 -3.08
CA PHE A 121 5.79 -3.46 -3.56
C PHE A 121 4.47 -3.19 -4.31
N ASN A 122 3.57 -2.39 -3.76
CA ASN A 122 2.29 -2.05 -4.40
C ASN A 122 2.48 -1.31 -5.74
N ILE A 123 3.49 -0.44 -5.86
CA ILE A 123 3.82 0.24 -7.13
C ILE A 123 4.24 -0.80 -8.19
N PHE A 124 5.15 -1.70 -7.83
CA PHE A 124 5.59 -2.78 -8.73
C PHE A 124 4.41 -3.69 -9.14
N PHE A 125 3.58 -4.06 -8.16
CA PHE A 125 2.42 -4.91 -8.37
C PHE A 125 1.38 -4.24 -9.28
N THR A 126 1.17 -2.93 -9.13
CA THR A 126 0.26 -2.12 -9.96
C THR A 126 0.70 -2.13 -11.42
N LEU A 127 2.00 -2.01 -11.71
CA LEU A 127 2.53 -2.11 -13.08
C LEU A 127 2.24 -3.48 -13.70
N LEU A 128 2.42 -4.55 -12.92
CA LEU A 128 2.12 -5.91 -13.37
C LEU A 128 0.62 -6.12 -13.61
N SER A 129 -0.24 -5.65 -12.70
CA SER A 129 -1.71 -5.69 -12.87
C SER A 129 -2.17 -4.90 -14.09
N PHE A 130 -1.54 -3.76 -14.38
CA PHE A 130 -1.83 -2.97 -15.58
C PHE A 130 -1.44 -3.71 -16.86
N GLY A 131 -0.28 -4.39 -16.88
CA GLY A 131 0.12 -5.24 -18.00
C GLY A 131 -0.88 -6.37 -18.26
N LEU A 132 -1.36 -7.05 -17.20
CA LEU A 132 -2.40 -8.08 -17.30
C LEU A 132 -3.73 -7.50 -17.80
N PHE A 133 -4.11 -6.31 -17.34
CA PHE A 133 -5.33 -5.64 -17.79
C PHE A 133 -5.30 -5.35 -19.29
N ILE A 134 -4.18 -4.81 -19.79
CA ILE A 134 -3.98 -4.57 -21.22
C ILE A 134 -4.07 -5.89 -22.01
N LEU A 135 -3.38 -6.93 -21.55
CA LEU A 135 -3.40 -8.24 -22.20
C LEU A 135 -4.84 -8.78 -22.35
N LEU A 136 -5.64 -8.71 -21.28
CA LEU A 136 -7.03 -9.17 -21.28
C LEU A 136 -7.92 -8.40 -22.27
N ILE A 137 -7.69 -7.10 -22.45
CA ILE A 137 -8.39 -6.28 -23.44
C ILE A 137 -8.01 -6.72 -24.86
N PHE A 138 -6.71 -6.91 -25.13
CA PHE A 138 -6.23 -7.33 -26.44
C PHE A 138 -6.71 -8.72 -26.85
N GLU A 139 -6.74 -9.66 -25.90
CA GLU A 139 -7.24 -11.02 -26.13
C GLU A 139 -8.78 -11.09 -26.23
N LYS A 140 -9.49 -9.96 -26.11
CA LYS A 140 -10.96 -9.89 -26.07
C LYS A 140 -11.53 -10.87 -25.04
N SER A 141 -10.90 -10.91 -23.86
CA SER A 141 -11.31 -11.76 -22.77
C SER A 141 -12.71 -11.39 -22.26
N ASN A 142 -13.28 -12.26 -21.44
CA ASN A 142 -14.60 -12.07 -20.86
C ASN A 142 -14.68 -10.73 -20.11
N ILE A 143 -15.74 -9.96 -20.38
CA ILE A 143 -15.97 -8.63 -19.78
C ILE A 143 -15.92 -8.68 -18.24
N TYR A 144 -16.38 -9.77 -17.62
CA TYR A 144 -16.30 -9.96 -16.16
C TYR A 144 -14.85 -10.01 -15.67
N SER A 145 -13.94 -10.65 -16.42
CA SER A 145 -12.52 -10.73 -16.07
C SER A 145 -11.84 -9.37 -16.19
N ILE A 146 -12.21 -8.59 -17.23
CA ILE A 146 -11.71 -7.22 -17.43
C ILE A 146 -12.13 -6.33 -16.26
N PHE A 147 -13.41 -6.33 -15.88
CA PHE A 147 -13.90 -5.54 -14.74
C PHE A 147 -13.26 -5.98 -13.41
N TYR A 148 -13.04 -7.28 -13.22
CA TYR A 148 -12.40 -7.80 -12.02
C TYR A 148 -10.95 -7.30 -11.86
N VAL A 149 -10.14 -7.39 -12.92
CA VAL A 149 -8.75 -6.88 -12.90
C VAL A 149 -8.71 -5.36 -12.78
N PHE A 150 -9.65 -4.65 -13.42
CA PHE A 150 -9.79 -3.20 -13.26
C PHE A 150 -10.12 -2.80 -11.81
N PHE A 151 -11.00 -3.54 -11.14
CA PHE A 151 -11.33 -3.31 -9.74
C PHE A 151 -10.11 -3.50 -8.83
N ILE A 152 -9.33 -4.57 -9.04
CA ILE A 152 -8.06 -4.80 -8.33
C ILE A 152 -7.11 -3.61 -8.53
N PHE A 153 -6.97 -3.15 -9.78
CA PHE A 153 -6.12 -2.01 -10.12
C PHE A 153 -6.53 -0.74 -9.36
N ILE A 154 -7.83 -0.43 -9.27
CA ILE A 154 -8.32 0.72 -8.50
C ILE A 154 -7.97 0.58 -7.02
N VAL A 155 -8.19 -0.59 -6.42
CA VAL A 155 -7.89 -0.82 -5.00
C VAL A 155 -6.40 -0.64 -4.71
N LEU A 156 -5.52 -1.13 -5.58
CA LEU A 156 -4.08 -0.95 -5.44
C LEU A 156 -3.68 0.54 -5.46
N GLN A 157 -4.26 1.32 -6.39
CA GLN A 157 -3.96 2.74 -6.51
C GLN A 157 -4.42 3.54 -5.30
N LEU A 158 -5.65 3.28 -4.82
CA LEU A 158 -6.17 3.92 -3.62
C LEU A 158 -5.30 3.56 -2.40
N THR A 159 -5.03 2.28 -2.20
CA THR A 159 -4.23 1.82 -1.05
C THR A 159 -2.82 2.40 -1.07
N THR A 160 -2.19 2.49 -2.25
CA THR A 160 -0.87 3.13 -2.41
C THR A 160 -0.91 4.60 -2.03
N ASN A 161 -1.91 5.35 -2.53
CA ASN A 161 -2.02 6.78 -2.26
C ASN A 161 -2.24 7.09 -0.76
N TYR A 162 -3.15 6.36 -0.11
CA TYR A 162 -3.38 6.53 1.33
C TYR A 162 -2.19 6.08 2.18
N SER A 163 -1.54 4.97 1.81
CA SER A 163 -0.32 4.50 2.50
C SER A 163 0.82 5.52 2.38
N TRP A 164 0.96 6.17 1.22
CA TRP A 164 1.92 7.25 1.02
C TRP A 164 1.61 8.48 1.89
N SER A 165 0.33 8.87 1.97
CA SER A 165 -0.09 9.94 2.87
C SER A 165 0.24 9.63 4.33
N PHE A 166 -0.04 8.40 4.78
CA PHE A 166 0.28 7.96 6.14
C PHE A 166 1.79 7.92 6.39
N PHE A 167 2.59 7.50 5.41
CA PHE A 167 4.05 7.55 5.49
C PHE A 167 4.58 8.98 5.66
N ASN A 168 4.05 9.94 4.90
CA ASN A 168 4.47 11.34 5.00
C ASN A 168 4.15 11.93 6.38
N GLU A 169 2.97 11.64 6.93
CA GLU A 169 2.61 12.07 8.28
C GLU A 169 3.52 11.46 9.36
N LEU A 170 3.90 10.18 9.21
CA LEU A 170 4.87 9.55 10.11
C LEU A 170 6.24 10.22 10.02
N CYS A 171 6.67 10.66 8.84
CA CYS A 171 7.91 11.40 8.69
C CYS A 171 7.85 12.79 9.33
N GLU A 172 6.77 13.55 9.15
CA GLU A 172 6.60 14.87 9.77
C GLU A 172 6.57 14.77 11.31
N ALA A 173 5.89 13.77 11.87
CA ALA A 173 5.82 13.54 13.31
C ALA A 173 7.15 13.14 13.96
N ASN A 174 8.12 12.64 13.18
CA ASN A 174 9.43 12.21 13.68
C ASN A 174 10.52 13.30 13.58
N ILE A 175 10.21 14.45 12.96
CA ILE A 175 11.12 15.61 12.82
C ILE A 175 10.95 16.61 13.98
N ILE A 176 9.92 16.45 14.84
CA ILE A 176 9.66 17.23 16.06
C ILE A 176 10.20 16.49 17.30
#